data_AF-A0A4R0XFH3-F1
#
_entry.id   AF-A0A4R0XFH3-F1
#
_cell.length_a   1.000
_cell.length_b   1.000
_cell.length_c   1.000
_cell.angle_alpha   90.00
_cell.angle_beta   90.00
_cell.angle_gamma   90.00
#
_symmetry.space_group_name_H-M   'P 1'
#
loop_
_entity.id
_entity.type
_entity.pdbx_description
1 polymer ?
#
loop_
_entity_poly.entity_id
_entity_poly.type
_entity_poly.pdbx_seq_one_letter_code
_entity_poly.pdbx_strand_id
1 'polypeptide(L)'
;MRKVQRFTTSPACNVPLWDDFASDKRMLDGRAMNSAVKVREVWRIFGTDHVSNFGHRFTQCPADVTLKKSARVPITEVAANRYRFSIAVTHEKYKDLDMTRTIDTAYTRPTPLSIRMASVIFPVLVEHAKKRQLITYGGLAGQARHAHPDNREVQHMIPVSMGRKLDVVRTYCLKNQLPDLASIAINQETRNTGLSYVDKLNAPKRQQEVFTFDWESRAVEFDEHLVQENRRTKKLVKRREDVARKVMREYYVAHKPDLPADIVNYREQILVHLGNGHDAEDAFEMALRT
;
A
#
# COMPACT_ATOMS: atom_id res chain seq x y z
N MET A 1 -62.44 -43.87 -7.02
CA MET A 1 -63.60 -43.13 -6.45
C MET A 1 -63.09 -41.99 -5.57
N ARG A 2 -63.54 -40.77 -5.85
CA ARG A 2 -63.73 -39.54 -5.02
C ARG A 2 -62.86 -39.32 -3.76
N LYS A 3 -62.06 -38.23 -3.77
CA LYS A 3 -62.20 -36.93 -3.03
C LYS A 3 -62.00 -37.06 -1.49
N VAL A 4 -61.32 -36.19 -0.75
CA VAL A 4 -61.63 -34.76 -0.48
C VAL A 4 -60.46 -34.13 0.31
N GLN A 5 -60.11 -32.87 0.01
CA GLN A 5 -59.24 -31.97 0.78
C GLN A 5 -59.89 -31.48 2.08
N ARG A 6 -59.10 -31.02 3.08
CA ARG A 6 -59.42 -29.80 3.85
C ARG A 6 -58.20 -29.22 4.60
N PHE A 7 -58.05 -27.90 4.44
CA PHE A 7 -57.23 -26.97 5.22
C PHE A 7 -57.86 -26.70 6.61
N THR A 8 -57.05 -26.29 7.61
CA THR A 8 -57.35 -25.17 8.54
C THR A 8 -56.15 -24.81 9.45
N THR A 9 -55.74 -23.53 9.38
CA THR A 9 -55.39 -22.55 10.44
C THR A 9 -54.30 -22.77 11.51
N SER A 10 -53.43 -21.75 11.59
CA SER A 10 -52.55 -21.32 12.70
C SER A 10 -53.34 -20.92 13.96
N PRO A 11 -52.75 -20.95 15.17
CA PRO A 11 -52.29 -19.70 15.80
C PRO A 11 -51.02 -19.80 16.68
N ALA A 12 -50.52 -18.62 17.07
CA ALA A 12 -49.30 -18.32 17.81
C ALA A 12 -49.32 -18.65 19.33
N CYS A 13 -48.13 -18.89 19.89
CA CYS A 13 -47.69 -18.74 21.30
C CYS A 13 -46.20 -18.33 21.22
N ASN A 14 -45.61 -17.23 21.73
CA ASN A 14 -45.73 -16.34 22.90
C ASN A 14 -44.80 -16.71 24.10
N VAL A 15 -43.79 -15.83 24.31
CA VAL A 15 -42.92 -15.47 25.48
C VAL A 15 -41.98 -16.50 26.16
N PRO A 16 -40.95 -16.12 27.00
CA PRO A 16 -40.62 -14.84 27.69
C PRO A 16 -39.18 -14.27 27.46
N LEU A 17 -38.92 -12.94 27.55
CA LEU A 17 -38.83 -12.01 28.70
C LEU A 17 -37.48 -12.09 29.46
N TRP A 18 -36.61 -11.08 29.28
CA TRP A 18 -35.66 -10.56 30.28
C TRP A 18 -35.40 -9.08 29.99
N ASP A 19 -35.99 -8.22 30.82
CA ASP A 19 -35.66 -6.81 30.99
C ASP A 19 -34.61 -6.65 32.12
N ASP A 20 -34.05 -5.44 32.16
CA ASP A 20 -33.30 -4.79 33.25
C ASP A 20 -31.77 -4.97 33.32
N PHE A 21 -31.06 -3.95 32.79
CA PHE A 21 -30.07 -3.20 33.58
C PHE A 21 -29.96 -1.74 33.10
N ALA A 22 -30.66 -0.88 33.85
CA ALA A 22 -30.31 0.50 34.26
C ALA A 22 -29.58 1.47 33.30
N SER A 23 -30.34 2.50 32.88
CA SER A 23 -30.16 3.91 33.27
C SER A 23 -28.75 4.45 33.58
N ASP A 24 -28.26 5.38 32.73
CA ASP A 24 -27.81 6.69 33.22
C ASP A 24 -27.95 7.78 32.14
N LYS A 25 -28.67 8.84 32.49
CA LYS A 25 -28.87 10.08 31.73
C LYS A 25 -28.40 11.20 32.66
N ARG A 26 -27.33 11.90 32.28
CA ARG A 26 -27.11 13.34 32.49
C ARG A 26 -25.72 13.77 32.00
N MET A 27 -25.68 14.42 30.84
CA MET A 27 -24.94 15.67 30.62
C MET A 27 -25.16 16.12 29.16
N LEU A 28 -26.15 16.99 28.98
CA LEU A 28 -26.24 17.91 27.85
C LEU A 28 -26.09 19.32 28.44
N ASP A 29 -25.11 20.03 27.91
CA ASP A 29 -25.02 21.49 27.71
C ASP A 29 -23.60 21.67 27.12
N GLY A 30 -23.34 22.23 25.94
CA GLY A 30 -24.11 23.07 25.05
C GLY A 30 -23.09 24.02 24.41
N ARG A 31 -22.81 23.88 23.12
CA ARG A 31 -22.59 25.04 22.24
C ARG A 31 -22.60 24.71 20.76
N ALA A 32 -23.28 25.60 20.06
CA ALA A 32 -23.72 25.52 18.69
C ALA A 32 -22.65 25.95 17.67
N MET A 33 -22.82 25.39 16.47
CA MET A 33 -22.88 26.08 15.16
C MET A 33 -21.62 26.61 14.46
N ASN A 34 -21.67 26.30 13.15
CA ASN A 34 -21.22 27.05 11.98
C ASN A 34 -19.80 26.84 11.46
N SER A 35 -19.71 26.04 10.41
CA SER A 35 -19.07 26.47 9.15
C SER A 35 -19.37 25.48 8.02
N ALA A 36 -20.58 25.59 7.44
CA ALA A 36 -20.82 25.17 6.06
C ALA A 36 -20.56 26.39 5.17
N VAL A 37 -19.39 26.46 4.57
CA VAL A 37 -19.06 27.48 3.56
C VAL A 37 -18.95 26.80 2.20
N LYS A 38 -19.85 27.26 1.32
CA LYS A 38 -19.87 27.12 -0.13
C LYS A 38 -18.48 27.14 -0.76
N VAL A 39 -18.18 26.14 -1.59
CA VAL A 39 -17.36 26.35 -2.80
C VAL A 39 -18.03 25.62 -3.96
N ARG A 40 -18.95 26.32 -4.61
CA ARG A 40 -19.50 26.06 -5.95
C ARG A 40 -19.41 27.40 -6.68
N GLU A 41 -18.32 27.64 -7.38
CA GLU A 41 -18.21 28.43 -8.62
C GLU A 41 -16.73 28.58 -9.00
N VAL A 42 -16.49 28.92 -10.27
CA VAL A 42 -15.22 28.95 -11.02
C VAL A 42 -14.75 27.52 -11.39
N TRP A 43 -15.02 26.97 -12.59
CA TRP A 43 -14.84 27.56 -13.92
C TRP A 43 -15.97 27.15 -14.87
N ARG A 44 -16.77 28.18 -15.22
CA ARG A 44 -17.57 28.32 -16.43
C ARG A 44 -16.64 28.88 -17.51
N ILE A 45 -15.86 28.05 -18.19
CA ILE A 45 -15.23 28.36 -19.47
C ILE A 45 -15.26 27.08 -20.29
N PHE A 46 -16.24 26.97 -21.17
CA PHE A 46 -16.31 26.24 -22.43
C PHE A 46 -17.81 26.11 -22.71
N GLY A 47 -18.33 27.10 -23.42
CA GLY A 47 -19.69 27.09 -23.93
C GLY A 47 -19.84 25.98 -24.96
N THR A 48 -20.94 25.25 -24.86
CA THR A 48 -21.43 24.40 -25.94
C THR A 48 -22.90 24.74 -26.11
N ASP A 49 -23.16 25.70 -26.99
CA ASP A 49 -24.48 25.87 -27.59
C ASP A 49 -24.62 24.95 -28.79
N HIS A 50 -25.81 24.36 -28.87
CA HIS A 50 -26.37 23.63 -29.99
C HIS A 50 -26.25 24.38 -31.32
N VAL A 51 -25.87 23.68 -32.40
CA VAL A 51 -26.49 23.86 -33.73
C VAL A 51 -26.57 22.52 -34.46
N SER A 52 -27.79 22.18 -34.87
CA SER A 52 -28.16 21.07 -35.74
C SER A 52 -27.98 21.43 -37.22
N ASN A 53 -27.83 20.42 -38.08
CA ASN A 53 -28.12 20.41 -39.52
C ASN A 53 -27.37 21.40 -40.44
N PHE A 54 -26.60 20.86 -41.40
CA PHE A 54 -26.75 21.20 -42.83
C PHE A 54 -26.07 20.13 -43.70
N GLY A 55 -26.78 19.69 -44.74
CA GLY A 55 -26.30 18.73 -45.73
C GLY A 55 -25.73 19.38 -46.99
N HIS A 56 -25.27 18.48 -47.86
CA HIS A 56 -24.94 18.61 -49.29
C HIS A 56 -23.59 19.16 -49.76
N ARG A 57 -22.90 18.25 -50.49
CA ARG A 57 -22.16 18.41 -51.75
C ARG A 57 -21.20 19.59 -51.88
N PHE A 58 -19.90 19.29 -52.01
CA PHE A 58 -19.09 19.84 -53.10
C PHE A 58 -18.03 18.83 -53.57
N THR A 59 -17.80 18.90 -54.87
CA THR A 59 -17.04 18.03 -55.76
C THR A 59 -15.56 18.43 -55.88
N GLN A 60 -14.74 17.43 -56.24
CA GLN A 60 -13.51 17.49 -57.06
C GLN A 60 -12.18 18.02 -56.48
N CYS A 61 -11.14 17.22 -56.75
CA CYS A 61 -9.70 17.48 -56.57
C CYS A 61 -9.17 18.51 -57.59
N PRO A 62 -7.88 18.94 -57.51
CA PRO A 62 -6.81 18.13 -58.10
C PRO A 62 -5.47 18.11 -57.32
N ALA A 63 -4.62 17.20 -57.77
CA ALA A 63 -3.26 16.88 -57.33
C ALA A 63 -2.25 18.02 -57.52
N ASP A 64 -1.23 18.07 -56.66
CA ASP A 64 0.21 17.89 -56.98
C ASP A 64 1.08 18.50 -55.87
N VAL A 65 1.72 17.66 -55.04
CA VAL A 65 2.93 18.06 -54.30
C VAL A 65 3.89 16.88 -54.28
N THR A 66 4.98 17.03 -55.01
CA THR A 66 6.13 16.12 -55.09
C THR A 66 6.88 16.07 -53.76
N LEU A 67 6.90 14.90 -53.12
CA LEU A 67 7.68 14.60 -51.92
C LEU A 67 9.16 14.37 -52.28
N LYS A 68 10.03 15.32 -51.90
CA LYS A 68 11.48 15.09 -51.82
C LYS A 68 11.77 14.11 -50.68
N LYS A 69 12.46 13.01 -51.00
CA LYS A 69 13.00 12.02 -50.05
C LYS A 69 14.02 12.69 -49.11
N SER A 70 13.62 12.92 -47.86
CA SER A 70 14.53 13.20 -46.75
C SER A 70 14.85 11.89 -46.02
N ALA A 71 16.13 11.63 -45.81
CA ALA A 71 16.66 10.43 -45.20
C ALA A 71 16.05 10.18 -43.80
N ARG A 72 15.60 8.93 -43.56
CA ARG A 72 15.14 8.46 -42.26
C ARG A 72 16.35 8.21 -41.37
N VAL A 73 16.52 9.04 -40.35
CA VAL A 73 17.31 8.67 -39.17
C VAL A 73 16.49 7.63 -38.39
N PRO A 74 17.08 6.49 -37.97
CA PRO A 74 16.36 5.47 -37.22
C PRO A 74 15.87 6.04 -35.87
N ILE A 75 14.57 5.86 -35.61
CA ILE A 75 13.82 6.41 -34.46
C ILE A 75 14.28 5.81 -33.11
N THR A 76 15.18 4.84 -33.11
CA THR A 76 15.63 4.12 -31.92
C THR A 76 16.63 4.89 -31.07
N GLU A 77 17.39 5.84 -31.63
CA GLU A 77 18.49 6.50 -30.90
C GLU A 77 18.10 7.85 -30.27
N VAL A 78 17.18 8.59 -30.89
CA VAL A 78 16.64 9.86 -30.35
C VAL A 78 15.72 9.60 -29.14
N ALA A 79 15.01 8.48 -29.13
CA ALA A 79 14.22 8.04 -27.99
C ALA A 79 15.11 7.66 -26.78
N ALA A 80 16.26 7.01 -27.00
CA ALA A 80 17.17 6.65 -25.91
C ALA A 80 17.83 7.88 -25.27
N ASN A 81 18.22 8.90 -26.06
CA ASN A 81 18.92 10.08 -25.54
C ASN A 81 18.02 11.13 -24.87
N ARG A 82 16.74 11.26 -25.27
CA ARG A 82 15.77 12.07 -24.52
C ARG A 82 15.45 11.48 -23.14
N TYR A 83 15.62 10.17 -22.97
CA TYR A 83 15.32 9.46 -21.73
C TYR A 83 16.43 9.50 -20.68
N ARG A 84 17.71 9.57 -21.08
CA ARG A 84 18.80 9.88 -20.14
C ARG A 84 18.61 11.24 -19.47
N PHE A 85 18.11 12.24 -20.22
CA PHE A 85 17.77 13.55 -19.68
C PHE A 85 16.49 13.53 -18.81
N SER A 86 15.45 12.76 -19.17
CA SER A 86 14.22 12.71 -18.36
C SER A 86 14.39 12.02 -17.01
N ILE A 87 15.24 10.98 -16.90
CA ILE A 87 15.55 10.34 -15.62
C ILE A 87 16.29 11.33 -14.71
N ALA A 88 17.21 12.13 -15.26
CA ALA A 88 17.92 13.18 -14.53
C ALA A 88 16.99 14.30 -14.06
N VAL A 89 16.04 14.75 -14.88
CA VAL A 89 15.14 15.88 -14.54
C VAL A 89 14.08 15.52 -13.49
N THR A 90 13.63 14.26 -13.41
CA THR A 90 12.83 13.80 -12.26
C THR A 90 13.70 13.54 -11.03
N HIS A 91 14.96 13.14 -11.17
CA HIS A 91 15.88 12.94 -10.03
C HIS A 91 16.32 14.25 -9.37
N GLU A 92 16.43 15.33 -10.12
CA GLU A 92 16.93 16.62 -9.61
C GLU A 92 15.89 17.33 -8.73
N LYS A 93 14.59 17.01 -8.87
CA LYS A 93 13.51 17.60 -8.07
C LYS A 93 13.30 16.94 -6.70
N TYR A 94 13.94 15.79 -6.43
CA TYR A 94 13.75 15.00 -5.22
C TYR A 94 15.06 14.66 -4.47
N LYS A 95 16.21 15.24 -4.86
CA LYS A 95 17.50 14.97 -4.22
C LYS A 95 17.64 15.58 -2.82
N ASP A 96 16.94 16.67 -2.54
CA ASP A 96 17.12 17.46 -1.30
C ASP A 96 15.96 17.33 -0.29
N LEU A 97 14.96 16.49 -0.59
CA LEU A 97 13.89 16.15 0.34
C LEU A 97 14.16 14.78 0.93
N ASP A 98 14.15 14.69 2.26
CA ASP A 98 14.15 13.42 3.03
C ASP A 98 13.05 12.48 2.47
N MET A 99 13.44 11.64 1.50
CA MET A 99 12.51 10.76 0.78
C MET A 99 11.83 9.79 1.75
N THR A 100 12.56 9.36 2.78
CA THR A 100 12.03 8.50 3.85
C THR A 100 10.86 9.15 4.57
N ARG A 101 10.97 10.42 4.93
CA ARG A 101 9.87 11.17 5.59
C ARG A 101 8.69 11.42 4.66
N THR A 102 8.94 11.62 3.36
CA THR A 102 7.88 11.82 2.37
C THR A 102 7.08 10.53 2.10
N ILE A 103 7.77 9.39 1.98
CA ILE A 103 7.14 8.07 1.79
C ILE A 103 6.30 7.70 3.02
N ASP A 104 6.80 7.96 4.22
CA ASP A 104 6.08 7.71 5.48
C ASP A 104 4.81 8.56 5.62
N THR A 105 4.72 9.70 4.92
CA THR A 105 3.49 10.53 4.89
C THR A 105 2.51 10.14 3.79
N ALA A 106 3.00 9.58 2.67
CA ALA A 106 2.18 9.23 1.51
C ALA A 106 1.41 7.91 1.71
N TYR A 107 1.95 6.99 2.52
CA TYR A 107 1.34 5.68 2.78
C TYR A 107 1.06 5.48 4.27
N THR A 108 -0.05 4.78 4.56
CA THR A 108 -0.42 4.49 5.95
C THR A 108 0.59 3.54 6.57
N ARG A 109 0.95 3.77 7.84
CA ARG A 109 1.80 2.84 8.60
C ARG A 109 1.29 1.40 8.49
N PRO A 110 2.15 0.44 8.13
CA PRO A 110 1.74 -0.93 7.93
C PRO A 110 1.28 -1.56 9.24
N THR A 111 0.30 -2.47 9.16
CA THR A 111 -0.13 -3.27 10.31
C THR A 111 0.61 -4.61 10.32
N PRO A 112 0.73 -5.33 11.45
CA PRO A 112 1.37 -6.65 11.47
C PRO A 112 0.71 -7.64 10.50
N LEU A 113 -0.61 -7.55 10.34
CA LEU A 113 -1.34 -8.34 9.35
C LEU A 113 -0.94 -7.95 7.93
N SER A 114 -0.85 -6.65 7.61
CA SER A 114 -0.41 -6.20 6.28
C SER A 114 0.98 -6.73 5.93
N ILE A 115 1.91 -6.72 6.90
CA ILE A 115 3.29 -7.21 6.72
C ILE A 115 3.28 -8.71 6.42
N ARG A 116 2.56 -9.52 7.22
CA ARG A 116 2.41 -10.97 6.96
C ARG A 116 1.77 -11.26 5.61
N MET A 117 0.78 -10.48 5.21
CA MET A 117 0.12 -10.68 3.92
C MET A 117 1.02 -10.26 2.76
N ALA A 118 1.87 -9.25 2.94
CA ALA A 118 2.83 -8.82 1.93
C ALA A 118 3.85 -9.91 1.60
N SER A 119 4.28 -10.72 2.59
CA SER A 119 5.18 -11.86 2.36
C SER A 119 4.58 -12.91 1.41
N VAL A 120 3.27 -13.08 1.44
CA VAL A 120 2.53 -14.01 0.56
C VAL A 120 2.26 -13.40 -0.81
N ILE A 121 1.95 -12.11 -0.84
CA ILE A 121 1.57 -11.39 -2.07
C ILE A 121 2.78 -11.11 -2.97
N PHE A 122 3.94 -10.79 -2.38
CA PHE A 122 5.13 -10.40 -3.12
C PHE A 122 5.61 -11.48 -4.11
N PRO A 123 5.77 -12.76 -3.73
CA PRO A 123 6.16 -13.81 -4.68
C PRO A 123 5.16 -13.98 -5.83
N VAL A 124 3.86 -13.84 -5.55
CA VAL A 124 2.82 -13.90 -6.60
C VAL A 124 3.00 -12.75 -7.59
N LEU A 125 3.25 -11.53 -7.11
CA LEU A 125 3.50 -10.39 -7.99
C LEU A 125 4.77 -10.57 -8.83
N VAL A 126 5.85 -11.08 -8.24
CA VAL A 126 7.10 -11.38 -8.95
C VAL A 126 6.86 -12.36 -10.10
N GLU A 127 6.08 -13.42 -9.86
CA GLU A 127 5.75 -14.40 -10.90
C GLU A 127 4.95 -13.78 -12.07
N HIS A 128 4.05 -12.85 -11.79
CA HIS A 128 3.33 -12.11 -12.84
C HIS A 128 4.22 -11.12 -13.57
N ALA A 129 5.14 -10.45 -12.86
CA ALA A 129 6.11 -9.55 -13.47
C ALA A 129 7.00 -10.31 -14.48
N LYS A 130 7.49 -11.50 -14.11
CA LYS A 130 8.28 -12.39 -14.99
C LYS A 130 7.52 -12.79 -16.24
N LYS A 131 6.22 -13.10 -16.09
CA LYS A 131 5.33 -13.47 -17.21
C LYS A 131 4.84 -12.27 -18.01
N ARG A 132 5.18 -11.05 -17.60
CA ARG A 132 4.72 -9.77 -18.19
C ARG A 132 3.20 -9.66 -18.20
N GLN A 133 2.58 -10.11 -17.11
CA GLN A 133 1.13 -10.16 -16.96
C GLN A 133 0.66 -9.20 -15.88
N LEU A 134 -0.49 -8.57 -16.15
CA LEU A 134 -1.22 -7.81 -15.14
C LEU A 134 -2.12 -8.77 -14.37
N ILE A 135 -2.30 -8.52 -13.08
CA ILE A 135 -3.14 -9.33 -12.20
C ILE A 135 -4.24 -8.46 -11.57
N THR A 136 -5.46 -9.00 -11.48
CA THR A 136 -6.53 -8.30 -10.76
C THR A 136 -6.39 -8.48 -9.25
N TYR A 137 -6.93 -7.57 -8.43
CA TYR A 137 -6.95 -7.75 -6.97
C TYR A 137 -7.62 -9.07 -6.54
N GLY A 138 -8.68 -9.48 -7.26
CA GLY A 138 -9.35 -10.76 -7.05
C GLY A 138 -8.47 -11.96 -7.41
N GLY A 139 -7.79 -11.89 -8.55
CA GLY A 139 -6.84 -12.92 -8.97
C GLY A 139 -5.66 -13.07 -8.01
N LEU A 140 -5.12 -11.94 -7.53
CA LEU A 140 -4.02 -11.91 -6.58
C LEU A 140 -4.40 -12.56 -5.25
N ALA A 141 -5.55 -12.19 -4.68
CA ALA A 141 -6.05 -12.82 -3.47
C ALA A 141 -6.36 -14.31 -3.70
N GLY A 142 -6.92 -14.69 -4.86
CA GLY A 142 -7.19 -16.08 -5.21
C GLY A 142 -5.94 -16.94 -5.30
N GLN A 143 -4.89 -16.46 -5.96
CA GLN A 143 -3.62 -17.17 -6.08
C GLN A 143 -2.91 -17.28 -4.73
N ALA A 144 -2.91 -16.22 -3.92
CA ALA A 144 -2.40 -16.27 -2.54
C ALA A 144 -3.12 -17.33 -1.70
N ARG A 145 -4.46 -17.40 -1.76
CA ARG A 145 -5.24 -18.44 -1.07
C ARG A 145 -4.93 -19.84 -1.55
N HIS A 146 -4.76 -20.03 -2.85
CA HIS A 146 -4.44 -21.34 -3.41
C HIS A 146 -3.05 -21.82 -2.98
N ALA A 147 -2.07 -20.93 -2.92
CA ALA A 147 -0.70 -21.25 -2.49
C ALA A 147 -0.59 -21.55 -0.98
N HIS A 148 -1.52 -21.04 -0.15
CA HIS A 148 -1.48 -21.20 1.31
C HIS A 148 -2.83 -21.68 1.88
N PRO A 149 -3.25 -22.93 1.58
CA PRO A 149 -4.56 -23.45 1.98
C PRO A 149 -4.75 -23.47 3.51
N ASP A 150 -3.69 -23.79 4.27
CA ASP A 150 -3.76 -23.95 5.73
C ASP A 150 -3.67 -22.61 6.49
N ASN A 151 -3.36 -21.51 5.80
CA ASN A 151 -3.22 -20.21 6.44
C ASN A 151 -4.57 -19.49 6.50
N ARG A 152 -5.25 -19.56 7.65
CA ARG A 152 -6.55 -18.92 7.89
C ARG A 152 -6.57 -17.42 7.54
N GLU A 153 -5.53 -16.67 7.89
CA GLU A 153 -5.48 -15.23 7.60
C GLU A 153 -5.46 -14.96 6.08
N VAL A 154 -4.71 -15.77 5.32
CA VAL A 154 -4.66 -15.69 3.85
C VAL A 154 -6.01 -16.09 3.26
N GLN A 155 -6.67 -17.13 3.80
CA GLN A 155 -8.00 -17.55 3.35
C GLN A 155 -9.06 -16.45 3.49
N HIS A 156 -8.93 -15.55 4.46
CA HIS A 156 -9.82 -14.40 4.63
C HIS A 156 -9.42 -13.17 3.79
N MET A 157 -8.43 -13.27 2.92
CA MET A 157 -7.99 -12.17 2.08
C MET A 157 -9.05 -11.79 1.05
N ILE A 158 -9.57 -10.56 1.15
CA ILE A 158 -10.55 -9.99 0.22
C ILE A 158 -9.96 -8.85 -0.63
N PRO A 159 -10.42 -8.67 -1.89
CA PRO A 159 -9.87 -7.68 -2.82
C PRO A 159 -9.87 -6.24 -2.29
N VAL A 160 -10.92 -5.84 -1.57
CA VAL A 160 -11.08 -4.47 -1.04
C VAL A 160 -9.96 -4.11 -0.05
N SER A 161 -9.45 -5.11 0.68
CA SER A 161 -8.39 -4.92 1.67
C SER A 161 -6.96 -4.99 1.10
N MET A 162 -6.83 -5.21 -0.22
CA MET A 162 -5.53 -5.43 -0.88
C MET A 162 -4.69 -4.16 -0.98
N GLY A 163 -5.31 -2.98 -1.11
CA GLY A 163 -4.58 -1.72 -1.22
C GLY A 163 -3.55 -1.55 -0.10
N ARG A 164 -3.98 -1.67 1.16
CA ARG A 164 -3.10 -1.56 2.34
C ARG A 164 -2.02 -2.63 2.43
N LYS A 165 -2.23 -3.81 1.84
CA LYS A 165 -1.24 -4.90 1.81
C LYS A 165 -0.20 -4.62 0.75
N LEU A 166 -0.64 -4.12 -0.40
CA LEU A 166 0.22 -3.66 -1.50
C LEU A 166 1.06 -2.44 -1.12
N ASP A 167 0.57 -1.58 -0.23
CA ASP A 167 1.34 -0.41 0.23
C ASP A 167 2.64 -0.81 0.95
N VAL A 168 2.71 -2.00 1.57
CA VAL A 168 3.97 -2.55 2.12
C VAL A 168 4.98 -2.79 1.00
N VAL A 169 4.54 -3.45 -0.07
CA VAL A 169 5.37 -3.73 -1.25
C VAL A 169 5.79 -2.43 -1.94
N ARG A 170 4.88 -1.46 -2.05
CA ARG A 170 5.20 -0.13 -2.61
C ARG A 170 6.26 0.59 -1.81
N THR A 171 6.07 0.61 -0.48
CA THR A 171 7.01 1.26 0.44
C THR A 171 8.40 0.64 0.32
N TYR A 172 8.48 -0.69 0.21
CA TYR A 172 9.73 -1.39 -0.08
C TYR A 172 10.35 -0.94 -1.40
N CYS A 173 9.57 -0.95 -2.50
CA CYS A 173 10.09 -0.55 -3.81
C CYS A 173 10.59 0.89 -3.80
N LEU A 174 9.84 1.81 -3.20
CA LEU A 174 10.21 3.22 -3.12
C LEU A 174 11.46 3.44 -2.26
N LYS A 175 11.56 2.81 -1.08
CA LYS A 175 12.73 2.91 -0.19
C LYS A 175 14.01 2.42 -0.87
N ASN A 176 13.89 1.39 -1.71
CA ASN A 176 15.03 0.78 -2.43
C ASN A 176 15.19 1.32 -3.87
N GLN A 177 14.45 2.35 -4.26
CA GLN A 177 14.49 2.94 -5.61
C GLN A 177 14.23 1.93 -6.74
N LEU A 178 13.40 0.93 -6.46
CA LEU A 178 12.99 -0.11 -7.40
C LEU A 178 11.71 0.30 -8.15
N PRO A 179 11.44 -0.27 -9.34
CA PRO A 179 10.15 -0.12 -10.01
C PRO A 179 9.00 -0.55 -9.11
N ASP A 180 7.87 0.15 -9.14
CA ASP A 180 6.74 -0.16 -8.27
C ASP A 180 6.04 -1.46 -8.70
N LEU A 181 6.41 -2.58 -8.06
CA LEU A 181 5.84 -3.90 -8.33
C LEU A 181 4.33 -3.95 -8.14
N ALA A 182 3.76 -3.16 -7.22
CA ALA A 182 2.32 -3.15 -6.98
C ALA A 182 1.53 -2.43 -8.10
N SER A 183 2.20 -1.81 -9.06
CA SER A 183 1.57 -1.18 -10.23
C SER A 183 0.92 -2.20 -11.19
N ILE A 184 1.37 -3.47 -11.18
CA ILE A 184 0.79 -4.54 -12.03
C ILE A 184 -0.54 -5.07 -11.49
N ALA A 185 -0.89 -4.72 -10.24
CA ALA A 185 -2.15 -5.09 -9.61
C ALA A 185 -3.25 -4.08 -9.96
N ILE A 186 -4.24 -4.52 -10.74
CA ILE A 186 -5.28 -3.67 -11.33
C ILE A 186 -6.69 -4.03 -10.83
N ASN A 187 -7.61 -3.08 -11.00
CA ASN A 187 -9.04 -3.33 -10.83
C ASN A 187 -9.55 -4.17 -12.02
N GLN A 188 -10.47 -5.11 -11.74
CA GLN A 188 -11.02 -6.01 -12.75
C GLN A 188 -11.89 -5.29 -13.79
N GLU A 189 -12.72 -4.35 -13.36
CA GLU A 189 -13.67 -3.64 -14.21
C GLU A 189 -12.99 -2.55 -15.03
N THR A 190 -12.21 -1.69 -14.38
CA THR A 190 -11.60 -0.53 -15.04
C THR A 190 -10.30 -0.85 -15.76
N ARG A 191 -9.72 -2.04 -15.51
CA ARG A 191 -8.39 -2.47 -15.99
C ARG A 191 -7.25 -1.50 -15.65
N ASN A 192 -7.50 -0.58 -14.72
CA ASN A 192 -6.56 0.44 -14.27
C ASN A 192 -6.11 0.15 -12.82
N THR A 193 -5.04 0.80 -12.40
CA THR A 193 -4.59 0.77 -11.00
C THR A 193 -5.67 1.32 -10.06
N GLY A 194 -5.72 0.80 -8.84
CA GLY A 194 -6.72 1.17 -7.83
C GLY A 194 -6.74 2.65 -7.46
N LEU A 195 -7.85 3.09 -6.88
CA LEU A 195 -8.10 4.51 -6.56
C LEU A 195 -7.04 5.14 -5.64
N SER A 196 -6.45 4.37 -4.72
CA SER A 196 -5.42 4.84 -3.81
C SER A 196 -4.00 4.81 -4.38
N TYR A 197 -3.83 4.38 -5.63
CA TYR A 197 -2.53 4.43 -6.28
C TYR A 197 -2.15 5.88 -6.58
N VAL A 198 -0.97 6.31 -6.15
CA VAL A 198 -0.55 7.72 -6.22
C VAL A 198 -0.13 8.10 -7.64
N ASP A 199 0.52 7.20 -8.39
CA ASP A 199 1.12 7.48 -9.70
C ASP A 199 0.28 6.96 -10.88
N LYS A 200 -1.04 7.15 -10.85
CA LYS A 200 -1.96 6.59 -11.86
C LYS A 200 -1.64 7.00 -13.28
N LEU A 201 -1.22 8.25 -13.47
CA LEU A 201 -0.94 8.81 -14.81
C LEU A 201 0.23 8.09 -15.48
N ASN A 202 1.22 7.65 -14.70
CA ASN A 202 2.38 6.93 -15.21
C ASN A 202 2.29 5.41 -14.99
N ALA A 203 1.14 4.88 -14.56
CA ALA A 203 0.98 3.45 -14.26
C ALA A 203 1.43 2.53 -15.42
N PRO A 204 1.09 2.79 -16.70
CA PRO A 204 1.56 1.95 -17.80
C PRO A 204 3.09 1.94 -17.94
N LYS A 205 3.73 3.08 -17.70
CA LYS A 205 5.20 3.20 -17.72
C LYS A 205 5.83 2.41 -16.57
N ARG A 206 5.28 2.54 -15.35
CA ARG A 206 5.73 1.78 -14.18
C ARG A 206 5.59 0.27 -14.39
N GLN A 207 4.49 -0.18 -14.97
CA GLN A 207 4.27 -1.59 -15.30
C GLN A 207 5.34 -2.10 -16.28
N GLN A 208 5.70 -1.30 -17.29
CA GLN A 208 6.76 -1.67 -18.23
C GLN A 208 8.14 -1.75 -17.57
N GLU A 209 8.45 -0.83 -16.65
CA GLU A 209 9.67 -0.86 -15.84
C GLU A 209 9.72 -2.15 -15.01
N VAL A 210 8.62 -2.52 -14.35
CA VAL A 210 8.49 -3.76 -13.57
C VAL A 210 8.74 -5.01 -14.43
N PHE A 211 8.19 -5.07 -15.65
CA PHE A 211 8.36 -6.22 -16.55
C PHE A 211 9.77 -6.38 -17.12
N THR A 212 10.59 -5.33 -17.04
CA THR A 212 11.95 -5.32 -17.56
C THR A 212 12.99 -5.54 -16.45
N PHE A 213 12.58 -5.36 -15.20
CA PHE A 213 13.44 -5.50 -14.03
C PHE A 213 13.62 -6.96 -13.61
N ASP A 214 14.82 -7.30 -13.12
CA ASP A 214 15.13 -8.62 -12.59
C ASP A 214 14.74 -8.72 -11.11
N TRP A 215 13.66 -9.45 -10.85
CA TRP A 215 13.07 -9.60 -9.51
C TRP A 215 13.64 -10.79 -8.72
N GLU A 216 14.34 -11.73 -9.35
CA GLU A 216 14.77 -12.96 -8.68
C GLU A 216 15.77 -12.68 -7.55
N SER A 217 16.66 -11.71 -7.77
CA SER A 217 17.66 -11.33 -6.77
C SER A 217 17.09 -10.58 -5.56
N ARG A 218 15.83 -10.13 -5.61
CA ARG A 218 15.25 -9.21 -4.61
C ARG A 218 14.33 -9.86 -3.59
N ALA A 219 14.07 -11.17 -3.71
CA ALA A 219 13.23 -11.88 -2.75
C ALA A 219 13.85 -11.89 -1.34
N VAL A 220 15.16 -12.14 -1.23
CA VAL A 220 15.88 -12.18 0.06
C VAL A 220 15.86 -10.81 0.75
N GLU A 221 16.15 -9.75 0.01
CA GLU A 221 16.13 -8.37 0.52
C GLU A 221 14.72 -7.94 0.98
N PHE A 222 13.68 -8.46 0.32
CA PHE A 222 12.30 -8.20 0.73
C PHE A 222 11.97 -8.87 2.05
N ASP A 223 12.40 -10.11 2.27
CA ASP A 223 12.18 -10.80 3.55
C ASP A 223 12.87 -10.08 4.72
N GLU A 224 14.10 -9.59 4.50
CA GLU A 224 14.80 -8.75 5.48
C GLU A 224 14.03 -7.46 5.78
N HIS A 225 13.49 -6.80 4.74
CA HIS A 225 12.64 -5.63 4.91
C HIS A 225 11.40 -5.94 5.76
N LEU A 226 10.74 -7.08 5.55
CA LEU A 226 9.59 -7.48 6.35
C LEU A 226 9.95 -7.72 7.83
N VAL A 227 11.13 -8.29 8.11
CA VAL A 227 11.63 -8.46 9.49
C VAL A 227 11.79 -7.08 10.14
N GLN A 228 12.40 -6.12 9.45
CA GLN A 228 12.58 -4.76 9.96
C GLN A 228 11.25 -4.04 10.20
N GLU A 229 10.32 -4.09 9.24
CA GLU A 229 9.00 -3.45 9.39
C GLU A 229 8.17 -4.11 10.49
N ASN A 230 8.28 -5.43 10.69
CA ASN A 230 7.60 -6.12 11.78
C ASN A 230 8.17 -5.70 13.14
N ARG A 231 9.49 -5.55 13.27
CA ARG A 231 10.14 -4.99 14.48
C ARG A 231 9.62 -3.58 14.77
N ARG A 232 9.56 -2.71 13.76
CA ARG A 232 9.06 -1.31 13.90
C ARG A 232 7.59 -1.21 14.28
N THR A 233 6.77 -2.16 13.80
CA THR A 233 5.31 -2.15 14.02
C THR A 233 4.92 -2.82 15.35
N LYS A 234 5.80 -3.62 15.93
CA LYS A 234 5.56 -4.31 17.20
C LYS A 234 5.27 -3.27 18.29
N LYS A 235 4.09 -3.35 18.89
CA LYS A 235 3.71 -2.48 20.00
C LYS A 235 4.63 -2.77 21.18
N LEU A 236 5.33 -1.75 21.66
CA LEU A 236 6.18 -1.85 22.84
C LEU A 236 5.31 -2.09 24.08
N VAL A 237 5.66 -3.12 24.85
CA VAL A 237 5.03 -3.43 26.13
C VAL A 237 5.98 -2.98 27.22
N LYS A 238 5.54 -2.00 28.02
CA LYS A 238 6.33 -1.51 29.15
C LYS A 238 6.66 -2.66 30.09
N ARG A 239 7.91 -2.76 30.51
CA ARG A 239 8.40 -3.78 31.44
C ARG A 239 8.57 -3.16 32.81
N ARG A 240 8.36 -3.98 33.85
CA ARG A 240 8.76 -3.61 35.20
C ARG A 240 10.30 -3.59 35.29
N GLU A 241 10.81 -2.75 36.19
CA GLU A 241 12.24 -2.47 36.29
C GLU A 241 13.06 -3.71 36.69
N ASP A 242 12.52 -4.56 37.55
CA ASP A 242 13.12 -5.84 37.95
C ASP A 242 13.36 -6.76 36.74
N VAL A 243 12.36 -6.89 35.87
CA VAL A 243 12.45 -7.65 34.62
C VAL A 243 13.44 -7.00 33.66
N ALA A 244 13.43 -5.67 33.52
CA ALA A 244 14.38 -4.95 32.68
C ALA A 244 15.83 -5.17 33.12
N ARG A 245 16.13 -5.11 34.42
CA ARG A 245 17.47 -5.39 34.99
C ARG A 245 17.92 -6.82 34.69
N LYS A 246 17.01 -7.79 34.77
CA LYS A 246 17.30 -9.20 34.43
C LYS A 246 17.67 -9.35 32.95
N VAL A 247 16.84 -8.81 32.05
CA VAL A 247 17.05 -8.85 30.59
C VAL A 247 18.36 -8.17 30.21
N MET A 248 18.64 -6.99 30.78
CA MET A 248 19.90 -6.27 30.58
C MET A 248 21.11 -7.12 30.96
N ARG A 249 21.06 -7.77 32.13
CA ARG A 249 22.14 -8.63 32.61
C ARG A 249 22.36 -9.84 31.69
N GLU A 250 21.28 -10.50 31.28
CA GLU A 250 21.35 -11.65 30.37
C GLU A 250 21.97 -11.27 29.03
N TYR A 251 21.52 -10.16 28.44
CA TYR A 251 22.07 -9.66 27.19
C TYR A 251 23.54 -9.26 27.31
N TYR A 252 23.90 -8.52 28.36
CA TYR A 252 25.28 -8.09 28.63
C TYR A 252 26.23 -9.29 28.79
N VAL A 253 25.83 -10.33 29.53
CA VAL A 253 26.67 -11.52 29.73
C VAL A 253 26.87 -12.27 28.42
N ALA A 254 25.82 -12.37 27.59
CA ALA A 254 25.89 -13.05 26.30
C ALA A 254 26.73 -12.30 25.25
N HIS A 255 26.72 -10.96 25.25
CA HIS A 255 27.36 -10.12 24.23
C HIS A 255 28.55 -9.31 24.75
N LYS A 256 29.05 -9.63 25.96
CA LYS A 256 30.19 -8.97 26.58
C LYS A 256 31.40 -8.74 25.64
N PRO A 257 31.82 -9.69 24.78
CA PRO A 257 32.98 -9.47 23.92
C PRO A 257 32.75 -8.44 22.81
N ASP A 258 31.49 -8.25 22.39
CA ASP A 258 31.13 -7.40 21.24
C ASP A 258 30.71 -5.98 21.67
N LEU A 259 30.52 -5.76 22.98
CA LEU A 259 30.10 -4.48 23.54
C LEU A 259 31.30 -3.59 23.88
N PRO A 260 31.17 -2.26 23.71
CA PRO A 260 32.24 -1.33 24.02
C PRO A 260 32.45 -1.23 25.54
N ALA A 261 33.69 -0.95 25.97
CA ALA A 261 34.08 -1.00 27.38
C ALA A 261 33.37 0.04 28.26
N ASP A 262 32.93 1.14 27.65
CA ASP A 262 32.19 2.24 28.28
C ASP A 262 30.68 1.99 28.42
N ILE A 263 30.15 0.86 27.92
CA ILE A 263 28.72 0.52 27.98
C ILE A 263 28.15 0.56 29.40
N VAL A 264 29.00 0.35 30.41
CA VAL A 264 28.64 0.42 31.84
C VAL A 264 28.13 1.81 32.23
N ASN A 265 28.64 2.87 31.60
CA ASN A 265 28.21 4.25 31.85
C ASN A 265 26.79 4.52 31.34
N TYR A 266 26.33 3.75 30.36
CA TYR A 266 25.01 3.89 29.74
C TYR A 266 23.92 3.04 30.40
N ARG A 267 24.23 2.37 31.50
CA ARG A 267 23.33 1.44 32.21
C ARG A 267 21.94 2.03 32.48
N GLU A 268 21.86 3.24 33.01
CA GLU A 268 20.57 3.86 33.35
C GLU A 268 19.73 4.14 32.10
N GLN A 269 20.36 4.57 31.01
CA GLN A 269 19.68 4.80 29.73
C GLN A 269 19.15 3.49 29.14
N ILE A 270 19.96 2.42 29.19
CA ILE A 270 19.55 1.07 28.76
C ILE A 270 18.33 0.60 29.56
N LEU A 271 18.34 0.79 30.89
CA LEU A 271 17.19 0.43 31.74
C LEU A 271 15.93 1.23 31.38
N VAL A 272 16.06 2.53 31.07
CA VAL A 272 14.95 3.36 30.59
C VAL A 272 14.38 2.80 29.28
N HIS A 273 15.22 2.47 28.30
CA HIS A 273 14.76 1.90 27.03
C HIS A 273 14.11 0.51 27.22
N LEU A 274 14.72 -0.37 28.02
CA LEU A 274 14.15 -1.68 28.34
C LEU A 274 12.82 -1.58 29.09
N GLY A 275 12.70 -0.63 30.02
CA GLY A 275 11.48 -0.33 30.77
C GLY A 275 10.37 0.22 29.87
N ASN A 276 10.73 1.00 28.85
CA ASN A 276 9.81 1.46 27.81
C ASN A 276 9.37 0.34 26.85
N GLY A 277 9.96 -0.85 26.95
CA GLY A 277 9.55 -2.06 26.22
C GLY A 277 10.38 -2.38 24.97
N HIS A 278 11.49 -1.67 24.73
CA HIS A 278 12.41 -1.97 23.63
C HIS A 278 13.10 -3.32 23.82
N ASP A 279 13.41 -4.04 22.74
CA ASP A 279 14.18 -5.28 22.84
C ASP A 279 15.63 -4.98 23.27
N ALA A 280 16.34 -5.98 23.79
CA ALA A 280 17.64 -5.75 24.45
C ALA A 280 18.70 -5.20 23.49
N GLU A 281 18.78 -5.75 22.28
CA GLU A 281 19.65 -5.24 21.21
C GLU A 281 19.39 -3.75 20.94
N ASP A 282 18.14 -3.37 20.66
CA ASP A 282 17.75 -1.98 20.38
C ASP A 282 18.07 -1.05 21.56
N ALA A 283 17.81 -1.49 22.80
CA ALA A 283 18.04 -0.68 23.99
C ALA A 283 19.53 -0.35 24.19
N PHE A 284 20.42 -1.30 23.89
CA PHE A 284 21.86 -1.09 23.94
C PHE A 284 22.33 -0.18 22.80
N GLU A 285 21.84 -0.37 21.57
CA GLU A 285 22.16 0.52 20.45
C GLU A 285 21.68 1.95 20.67
N MET A 286 20.46 2.14 21.18
CA MET A 286 19.89 3.46 21.44
C MET A 286 20.69 4.23 22.49
N ALA A 287 21.11 3.54 23.56
CA ALA A 287 21.90 4.16 24.61
C ALA A 287 23.28 4.64 24.11
N LEU A 288 23.90 3.91 23.17
CA LEU A 288 25.17 4.30 22.55
C LEU A 288 25.06 5.50 21.59
N ARG A 289 23.85 5.82 21.11
CA ARG A 289 23.61 6.96 20.21
C ARG A 289 23.32 8.27 20.96
N THR A 290 23.28 8.24 22.29
CA THR A 290 22.94 9.36 23.16
C THR A 290 24.19 10.07 23.67
#